data_AF-T1D5X1-F1
#
_entry.id   AF-T1D5X1-F1
#
_cell.length_a   1.000
_cell.length_b   1.000
_cell.length_c   1.000
_cell.angle_alpha   90.00
_cell.angle_beta   90.00
_cell.angle_gamma   90.00
#
_symmetry.space_group_name_H-M   'P 1'
#
loop_
_entity.id
_entity.type
_entity.pdbx_description
1 polymer ?
#
loop_
_entity_poly.entity_id
_entity_poly.type
_entity_poly.pdbx_seq_one_letter_code
_entity_poly.pdbx_strand_id
1 'polypeptide(L)'
;MPPRGEIVMGDEDSVLLLMDGLLNFSKEFLPSTTGGLMDAPLVMTMELKHDEVDKEALNLDTLPEYPLSFFEATEMRVNPVKLEKEMIPMKNFVSNTGGMRGISFSFDTGSINDGVEHSSYKTLETMDDKIEKQLDLAKKLRAVDADDVANRLINSHFLPDMYGNLRGFFTQEFRCTSCNAKYRRVTLNGKCRNCGKEGLVLTVHKGGVNKIHGSH
;
A
#
# COMPACT_ATOMS: atom_id res chain seq x y z
N MET A 1 5.89 22.86 8.69
CA MET A 1 5.59 21.46 8.34
C MET A 1 6.51 20.59 9.16
N PRO A 2 6.02 19.83 10.15
CA PRO A 2 6.85 18.78 10.73
C PRO A 2 7.12 17.72 9.64
N PRO A 3 8.29 17.07 9.63
CA PRO A 3 8.55 15.98 8.70
C PRO A 3 7.53 14.87 8.97
N ARG A 4 6.90 14.36 7.90
CA ARG A 4 6.13 13.13 7.96
C ARG A 4 7.13 12.02 8.25
N GLY A 5 7.17 11.53 9.49
CA GLY A 5 7.71 10.21 9.78
C GLY A 5 6.66 9.21 9.33
N GLU A 6 7.03 8.36 8.38
CA GLU A 6 6.25 7.25 7.84
C GLU A 6 6.31 6.05 8.79
N ILE A 7 5.69 6.16 9.98
CA ILE A 7 5.42 5.04 10.90
C ILE A 7 5.10 3.78 10.08
N VAL A 8 5.88 2.69 10.14
CA VAL A 8 5.73 1.46 9.31
C VAL A 8 4.31 1.29 8.77
N MET A 9 4.07 1.80 7.56
CA MET A 9 2.73 2.04 7.02
C MET A 9 2.24 0.80 6.27
N GLY A 10 2.17 -0.35 6.95
CA GLY A 10 1.63 -1.58 6.37
C GLY A 10 2.33 -2.03 5.09
N ASP A 11 3.65 -1.88 5.04
CA ASP A 11 4.46 -2.36 3.92
C ASP A 11 4.49 -3.90 3.88
N GLU A 12 4.54 -4.45 2.66
CA GLU A 12 4.65 -5.89 2.45
C GLU A 12 6.13 -6.28 2.33
N ASP A 13 6.56 -7.16 3.23
CA ASP A 13 7.91 -7.73 3.23
C ASP A 13 7.94 -9.16 2.70
N SER A 14 9.12 -9.58 2.27
CA SER A 14 9.39 -10.96 1.85
C SER A 14 10.21 -11.71 2.90
N VAL A 15 9.87 -12.99 3.12
CA VAL A 15 10.62 -13.87 4.00
C VAL A 15 11.08 -15.09 3.20
N LEU A 16 12.38 -15.37 3.26
CA LEU A 16 13.00 -16.50 2.60
C LEU A 16 13.75 -17.35 3.63
N LEU A 17 13.70 -18.67 3.48
CA LEU A 17 14.55 -19.55 4.27
C LEU A 17 16.01 -19.34 3.88
N LEU A 18 16.88 -19.14 4.87
CA LEU A 18 18.28 -18.80 4.65
C LEU A 18 18.98 -19.76 3.66
N MET A 19 18.85 -21.06 3.87
CA MET A 19 19.50 -22.06 3.02
C MET A 19 18.95 -22.08 1.59
N ASP A 20 17.65 -21.82 1.43
CA ASP A 20 17.01 -21.73 0.12
C ASP A 20 17.57 -20.54 -0.68
N GLY A 21 17.67 -19.38 -0.02
CA GLY A 21 18.30 -18.21 -0.61
C GLY A 21 19.77 -18.45 -0.99
N LEU A 22 20.54 -19.16 -0.18
CA LEU A 22 21.95 -19.42 -0.49
C LEU A 22 22.15 -20.42 -1.63
N LEU A 23 21.29 -21.43 -1.74
CA LEU A 23 21.43 -22.48 -2.76
C LEU A 23 20.82 -22.10 -4.10
N ASN A 24 19.67 -21.42 -4.08
CA ASN A 24 18.87 -21.18 -5.29
C ASN A 24 19.01 -19.77 -5.86
N PHE A 25 19.72 -18.86 -5.18
CA PHE A 25 19.97 -17.53 -5.70
C PHE A 25 21.15 -17.50 -6.69
N SER A 26 20.92 -16.91 -7.87
CA SER A 26 21.99 -16.52 -8.79
C SER A 26 21.63 -15.20 -9.48
N LYS A 27 22.62 -14.31 -9.60
CA LYS A 27 22.47 -13.03 -10.33
C LYS A 27 22.16 -13.23 -11.80
N GLU A 28 22.50 -14.39 -12.38
CA GLU A 28 22.23 -14.72 -13.79
C GLU A 28 20.73 -14.88 -14.08
N PHE A 29 19.92 -15.15 -13.06
CA PHE A 29 18.46 -15.27 -13.19
C PHE A 29 17.73 -13.93 -12.98
N LEU A 30 18.44 -12.86 -12.63
CA LEU A 30 17.82 -11.56 -12.41
C LEU A 30 17.47 -10.88 -13.74
N PRO A 31 16.28 -10.26 -13.85
CA PRO A 31 15.91 -9.50 -15.04
C PRO A 31 16.84 -8.30 -15.21
N SER A 32 17.09 -7.89 -16.45
CA SER A 32 17.91 -6.72 -16.77
C SER A 32 17.22 -5.38 -16.49
N THR A 33 15.97 -5.40 -16.05
CA THR A 33 15.20 -4.20 -15.69
C THR A 33 15.50 -3.78 -14.26
N THR A 34 15.60 -2.47 -14.03
CA THR A 34 16.01 -1.87 -12.75
C THR A 34 15.11 -2.28 -11.57
N GLY A 35 13.81 -2.48 -11.79
CA GLY A 35 12.86 -2.84 -10.73
C GLY A 35 13.09 -4.24 -10.16
N GLY A 36 13.40 -5.23 -11.00
CA GLY A 36 13.58 -6.60 -10.52
C GLY A 36 14.91 -6.86 -9.81
N LEU A 37 15.83 -5.87 -9.83
CA LEU A 37 17.07 -5.92 -9.07
C LEU A 37 16.90 -5.41 -7.63
N MET A 38 15.89 -4.57 -7.37
CA MET A 38 15.65 -3.99 -6.04
C MET A 38 15.06 -5.01 -5.06
N ASP A 39 14.28 -5.97 -5.56
CA ASP A 39 13.64 -7.00 -4.72
C ASP A 39 14.53 -8.23 -4.47
N ALA A 40 15.76 -8.24 -5.00
CA ALA A 40 16.68 -9.36 -4.89
C ALA A 40 17.58 -9.24 -3.65
N PRO A 41 17.80 -10.33 -2.88
CA PRO A 41 18.65 -10.31 -1.68
C PRO A 41 20.15 -10.27 -2.05
N LEU A 42 20.62 -9.13 -2.56
CA LEU A 42 21.99 -8.94 -3.03
C LEU A 42 23.02 -8.86 -1.89
N VAL A 43 22.59 -8.40 -0.72
CA VAL A 43 23.40 -8.23 0.49
C VAL A 43 22.58 -8.71 1.67
N MET A 44 23.24 -9.38 2.62
CA MET A 44 22.63 -9.86 3.85
C MET A 44 23.35 -9.25 5.05
N THR A 45 22.59 -8.58 5.91
CA THR A 45 23.08 -8.03 7.17
C THR A 45 22.94 -9.08 8.27
N MET A 46 24.06 -9.48 8.88
CA MET A 46 24.09 -10.54 9.92
C MET A 46 23.90 -10.00 11.34
N GLU A 47 24.16 -8.71 11.54
CA GLU A 47 24.08 -8.06 12.84
C GLU A 47 23.38 -6.71 12.69
N LEU A 48 22.38 -6.45 13.53
CA LEU A 48 21.65 -5.20 13.53
C LEU A 48 22.42 -4.15 14.34
N LYS A 49 22.87 -3.07 13.69
CA LYS A 49 23.49 -1.93 14.36
C LYS A 49 22.54 -0.74 14.39
N HIS A 50 22.40 -0.12 15.55
CA HIS A 50 21.53 1.05 15.76
C HIS A 50 21.74 2.22 14.80
N ASP A 51 22.98 2.53 14.46
CA ASP A 51 23.31 3.63 13.56
C ASP A 51 22.89 3.36 12.10
N GLU A 52 22.65 2.10 11.75
CA GLU A 52 22.26 1.64 10.41
C GLU A 52 20.73 1.44 10.29
N VAL A 53 19.99 1.58 11.40
CA VAL A 53 18.51 1.47 11.41
C VAL A 53 17.87 2.78 10.98
N ASP A 54 16.68 2.68 10.41
CA ASP A 54 15.89 3.84 10.05
C ASP A 54 15.69 4.82 11.23
N LYS A 55 15.70 6.12 10.91
CA LYS A 55 15.60 7.20 11.90
C LYS A 55 14.27 7.18 12.66
N GLU A 56 13.24 6.56 12.11
CA GLU A 56 11.93 6.48 12.74
C GLU A 56 11.91 5.54 13.94
N ALA A 57 12.66 4.44 13.87
CA ALA A 57 12.84 3.54 15.01
C ALA A 57 13.45 4.27 16.22
N LEU A 58 14.22 5.33 15.98
CA LEU A 58 14.84 6.15 17.02
C LEU A 58 13.84 7.06 17.75
N ASN A 59 12.62 7.24 17.23
CA ASN A 59 11.58 8.07 17.83
C ASN A 59 10.59 7.26 18.69
N LEU A 60 10.84 5.96 18.91
CA LEU A 60 9.99 5.10 19.72
C LEU A 60 10.10 5.43 21.22
N ASP A 61 8.98 5.58 21.90
CA ASP A 61 8.94 5.78 23.36
C ASP A 61 9.34 4.51 24.10
N THR A 62 10.15 4.63 25.15
CA THR A 62 10.73 3.47 25.85
C THR A 62 10.20 3.26 27.27
N LEU A 63 9.38 4.18 27.77
CA LEU A 63 8.89 4.20 29.14
C LEU A 63 7.75 3.19 29.37
N PRO A 64 7.68 2.54 30.55
CA PRO A 64 6.56 1.68 30.93
C PRO A 64 5.29 2.45 31.29
N GLU A 65 5.42 3.69 31.78
CA GLU A 65 4.30 4.55 32.11
C GLU A 65 4.68 5.99 31.75
N TYR A 66 3.74 6.72 31.17
CA TYR A 66 3.97 8.12 30.85
C TYR A 66 3.86 8.99 32.10
N PRO A 67 4.81 9.92 32.33
CA PRO A 67 4.83 10.76 33.52
C PRO A 67 3.67 11.76 33.52
N LEU A 68 3.24 12.18 34.72
CA LEU A 68 2.15 13.18 34.88
C LEU A 68 2.44 14.48 34.11
N SER A 69 3.69 14.94 34.15
CA SER A 69 4.15 16.17 33.48
C SER A 69 3.99 16.12 31.96
N PHE A 70 4.06 14.94 31.34
CA PHE A 70 3.71 14.78 29.92
C PHE A 70 2.24 15.12 29.67
N PHE A 71 1.32 14.60 30.49
CA PHE A 71 -0.12 14.88 30.35
C PHE A 71 -0.43 16.37 30.57
N GLU A 72 0.14 17.00 31.60
CA GLU A 72 -0.01 18.44 31.84
C GLU A 72 0.54 19.28 30.67
N ALA A 73 1.67 18.87 30.10
CA ALA A 73 2.26 19.53 28.94
C ALA A 73 1.39 19.42 27.68
N THR A 74 0.63 18.33 27.53
CA THR A 74 -0.29 18.15 26.39
C THR A 74 -1.47 19.14 26.45
N GLU A 75 -1.98 19.45 27.64
CA GLU A 75 -3.04 20.46 27.84
C GLU A 75 -2.56 21.85 27.40
N MET A 76 -1.30 22.17 27.67
CA MET A 76 -0.65 23.40 27.24
C MET A 76 -0.16 23.38 25.77
N ARG A 77 -0.38 22.27 25.04
CA ARG A 77 0.08 22.08 23.65
C ARG A 77 1.57 22.34 23.46
N VAL A 78 2.38 21.92 24.44
CA VAL A 78 3.84 22.07 24.40
C VAL A 78 4.40 21.28 23.22
N ASN A 79 5.43 21.82 22.57
CA ASN A 79 6.10 21.12 21.47
C ASN A 79 6.77 19.83 21.99
N PRO A 80 6.55 18.67 21.33
CA PRO A 80 7.12 17.38 21.74
C PRO A 80 8.63 17.37 21.95
N VAL A 81 9.38 18.17 21.18
CA VAL A 81 10.86 18.27 21.28
C VAL A 81 11.30 18.73 22.68
N LYS A 82 10.47 19.52 23.38
CA LYS A 82 10.78 19.97 24.75
C LYS A 82 10.63 18.86 25.78
N LEU A 83 9.88 17.80 25.47
CA LEU A 83 9.58 16.67 26.35
C LEU A 83 10.49 15.46 26.10
N GLU A 84 11.35 15.49 25.07
CA GLU A 84 12.26 14.38 24.73
C GLU A 84 13.13 13.89 25.89
N LYS A 85 13.54 14.79 26.78
CA LYS A 85 14.37 14.42 27.95
C LYS A 85 13.58 13.62 28.98
N GLU A 86 12.29 13.89 29.08
CA GLU A 86 11.39 13.29 30.05
C GLU A 86 10.80 11.99 29.52
N MET A 87 10.42 11.97 28.23
CA MET A 87 9.81 10.81 27.55
C MET A 87 10.82 9.75 27.12
N ILE A 88 12.11 10.08 27.07
CA ILE A 88 13.23 9.17 26.74
C ILE A 88 12.93 8.34 25.47
N PRO A 89 12.86 8.97 24.28
CA PRO A 89 12.74 8.23 23.04
C PRO A 89 13.98 7.35 22.81
N MET A 90 13.87 6.37 21.93
CA MET A 90 14.88 5.35 21.68
C MET A 90 16.27 5.94 21.40
N LYS A 91 16.35 7.06 20.68
CA LYS A 91 17.60 7.82 20.49
C LYS A 91 18.31 8.17 21.81
N ASN A 92 17.56 8.71 22.77
CA ASN A 92 18.06 9.10 24.08
C ASN A 92 18.35 7.87 24.94
N PHE A 93 17.49 6.83 24.84
CA PHE A 93 17.72 5.56 25.52
C PHE A 93 19.06 4.92 25.13
N VAL A 94 19.34 4.82 23.83
CA VAL A 94 20.59 4.22 23.34
C VAL A 94 21.80 5.08 23.72
N SER A 95 21.67 6.40 23.65
CA SER A 95 22.73 7.33 24.09
C SER A 95 23.06 7.17 25.58
N ASN A 96 22.05 6.90 26.41
CA ASN A 96 22.20 6.78 27.86
C ASN A 96 22.69 5.39 28.30
N THR A 97 22.22 4.33 27.64
CA THR A 97 22.48 2.93 28.06
C THR A 97 23.55 2.23 27.24
N GLY A 98 23.91 2.77 26.06
CA GLY A 98 24.87 2.16 25.13
C GLY A 98 24.33 0.94 24.38
N GLY A 99 23.03 0.65 24.48
CA GLY A 99 22.41 -0.49 23.83
C GLY A 99 20.92 -0.32 23.55
N MET A 100 20.34 -1.30 22.85
CA MET A 100 18.91 -1.29 22.46
C MET A 100 18.01 -2.16 23.36
N ARG A 101 18.59 -2.89 24.32
CA ARG A 101 17.85 -3.87 25.12
C ARG A 101 17.28 -3.21 26.38
N GLY A 102 16.15 -3.74 26.85
CA GLY A 102 15.52 -3.30 28.11
C GLY A 102 14.54 -2.15 27.95
N ILE A 103 14.00 -1.94 26.74
CA ILE A 103 12.85 -1.06 26.54
C ILE A 103 11.59 -1.66 27.16
N SER A 104 10.67 -0.79 27.57
CA SER A 104 9.35 -1.18 28.09
C SER A 104 8.24 -0.74 27.15
N PHE A 105 7.00 -1.15 27.44
CA PHE A 105 5.80 -0.75 26.73
C PHE A 105 4.70 -0.41 27.76
N SER A 106 3.75 0.43 27.38
CA SER A 106 2.79 1.01 28.33
C SER A 106 1.50 0.21 28.53
N PHE A 107 1.13 -0.63 27.57
CA PHE A 107 -0.15 -1.34 27.58
C PHE A 107 0.05 -2.82 27.26
N ASP A 108 -0.34 -3.68 28.19
CA ASP A 108 -0.41 -5.12 27.96
C ASP A 108 -1.57 -5.47 27.02
N THR A 109 -1.39 -6.56 26.28
CA THR A 109 -2.44 -7.18 25.47
C THR A 109 -2.56 -8.66 25.86
N GLY A 110 -3.77 -9.22 25.77
CA GLY A 110 -4.00 -10.62 26.17
C GLY A 110 -3.29 -11.60 25.24
N SER A 111 -3.46 -11.43 23.93
CA SER A 111 -2.76 -12.19 22.90
C SER A 111 -2.54 -11.30 21.68
N ILE A 112 -1.34 -11.39 21.10
CA ILE A 112 -0.99 -10.67 19.87
C ILE A 112 -1.83 -11.15 18.68
N ASN A 113 -2.31 -12.39 18.73
CA ASN A 113 -3.15 -12.99 17.70
C ASN A 113 -4.65 -12.76 17.93
N ASP A 114 -5.03 -12.07 19.00
CA ASP A 114 -6.45 -11.83 19.29
C ASP A 114 -6.99 -10.75 18.35
N GLY A 115 -7.96 -11.11 17.50
CA GLY A 115 -8.51 -10.20 16.49
C GLY A 115 -9.12 -10.92 15.29
N VAL A 116 -9.53 -10.15 14.30
CA VAL A 116 -10.07 -10.67 13.03
C VAL A 116 -8.91 -10.98 12.09
N GLU A 117 -8.67 -12.26 11.79
CA GLU A 117 -7.55 -12.72 10.96
C GLU A 117 -7.64 -12.28 9.48
N HIS A 118 -8.85 -12.08 8.99
CA HIS A 118 -9.10 -11.74 7.60
C HIS A 118 -10.02 -10.53 7.49
N SER A 119 -9.55 -9.49 6.79
CA SER A 119 -10.39 -8.33 6.53
C SER A 119 -11.62 -8.73 5.72
N SER A 120 -12.79 -8.20 6.10
CA SER A 120 -14.04 -8.41 5.36
C SER A 120 -13.94 -7.96 3.90
N TYR A 121 -13.03 -7.04 3.59
CA TYR A 121 -12.77 -6.61 2.23
C TYR A 121 -12.31 -7.77 1.31
N LYS A 122 -11.61 -8.78 1.85
CA LYS A 122 -11.16 -9.96 1.09
C LYS A 122 -12.27 -10.99 0.88
N THR A 123 -13.30 -11.00 1.73
CA THR A 123 -14.42 -11.97 1.64
C THR A 123 -15.56 -11.49 0.74
N LEU A 124 -15.66 -10.18 0.48
CA LEU A 124 -16.64 -9.61 -0.43
C LEU A 124 -16.20 -9.80 -1.89
N GLU A 125 -17.04 -10.45 -2.69
CA GLU A 125 -16.72 -10.81 -4.07
C GLU A 125 -16.86 -9.63 -5.03
N THR A 126 -17.91 -8.83 -4.89
CA THR A 126 -18.23 -7.75 -5.84
C THR A 126 -17.85 -6.36 -5.30
N MET A 127 -17.62 -5.41 -6.20
CA MET A 127 -17.40 -4.01 -5.83
C MET A 127 -18.65 -3.37 -5.24
N ASP A 128 -19.83 -3.75 -5.71
CA ASP A 128 -21.10 -3.23 -5.21
C ASP A 128 -21.31 -3.62 -3.75
N ASP A 129 -21.04 -4.89 -3.40
CA ASP A 129 -21.10 -5.35 -2.00
C ASP A 129 -20.12 -4.58 -1.10
N LYS A 130 -18.91 -4.30 -1.60
CA LYS A 130 -17.88 -3.54 -0.86
C LYS A 130 -18.35 -2.12 -0.55
N ILE A 131 -18.98 -1.47 -1.53
CA ILE A 131 -19.48 -0.11 -1.39
C ILE A 131 -20.68 -0.07 -0.46
N GLU A 132 -21.60 -1.02 -0.59
CA GLU A 132 -22.75 -1.13 0.29
C GLU A 132 -22.29 -1.32 1.75
N LYS A 133 -21.34 -2.25 2.01
CA LYS A 133 -20.78 -2.46 3.36
C LYS A 133 -20.04 -1.24 3.89
N GLN A 134 -19.30 -0.52 3.04
CA GLN A 134 -18.63 0.71 3.42
C GLN A 134 -19.64 1.80 3.83
N LEU A 135 -20.71 1.99 3.06
CA LEU A 135 -21.76 2.98 3.36
C LEU A 135 -22.60 2.57 4.58
N ASP A 136 -22.88 1.28 4.75
CA ASP A 136 -23.55 0.75 5.94
C ASP A 136 -22.74 0.98 7.21
N LEU A 137 -21.40 0.83 7.13
CA LEU A 137 -20.51 1.16 8.23
C LEU A 137 -20.52 2.66 8.51
N ALA A 138 -20.45 3.50 7.47
CA ALA A 138 -20.50 4.95 7.62
C ALA A 138 -21.78 5.42 8.33
N LYS A 139 -22.95 4.83 8.00
CA LYS A 139 -24.23 5.14 8.68
C LYS A 139 -24.27 4.73 10.15
N LYS A 140 -23.48 3.73 10.56
CA LYS A 140 -23.42 3.27 11.96
C LYS A 140 -22.46 4.12 12.81
N LEU A 141 -21.44 4.69 12.20
CA LEU A 141 -20.39 5.43 12.90
C LEU A 141 -20.82 6.89 13.13
N ARG A 142 -20.81 7.33 14.38
CA ARG A 142 -21.13 8.72 14.73
C ARG A 142 -20.09 9.73 14.22
N ALA A 143 -18.84 9.32 14.12
CA ALA A 143 -17.73 10.19 13.74
C ALA A 143 -17.62 10.41 12.22
N VAL A 144 -18.45 9.74 11.41
CA VAL A 144 -18.36 9.73 9.96
C VAL A 144 -19.65 10.28 9.36
N ASP A 145 -19.51 11.23 8.44
CA ASP A 145 -20.63 11.71 7.63
C ASP A 145 -20.80 10.80 6.40
N ALA A 146 -21.91 10.06 6.35
CA ALA A 146 -22.20 9.13 5.27
C ALA A 146 -22.36 9.84 3.90
N ASP A 147 -22.88 11.08 3.89
CA ASP A 147 -23.09 11.83 2.65
C ASP A 147 -21.75 12.34 2.09
N ASP A 148 -20.84 12.78 2.95
CA ASP A 148 -19.46 13.14 2.53
C ASP A 148 -18.71 11.92 2.01
N VAL A 149 -18.81 10.76 2.68
CA VAL A 149 -18.18 9.51 2.20
C VAL A 149 -18.69 9.12 0.83
N ALA A 150 -20.00 9.15 0.62
CA ALA A 150 -20.61 8.86 -0.68
C ALA A 150 -20.13 9.83 -1.77
N ASN A 151 -20.12 11.13 -1.46
CA ASN A 151 -19.64 12.16 -2.39
C ASN A 151 -18.16 11.97 -2.76
N ARG A 152 -17.29 11.64 -1.80
CA ARG A 152 -15.88 11.36 -2.07
C ARG A 152 -15.72 10.13 -2.94
N LEU A 153 -16.40 9.04 -2.62
CA LEU A 153 -16.35 7.79 -3.37
C LEU A 153 -16.75 8.01 -4.84
N ILE A 154 -17.82 8.77 -5.08
CA ILE A 154 -18.29 9.13 -6.43
C ILE A 154 -17.21 9.91 -7.19
N ASN A 155 -16.67 10.96 -6.56
CA ASN A 155 -15.75 11.88 -7.23
C ASN A 155 -14.32 11.34 -7.39
N SER A 156 -13.83 10.54 -6.45
CA SER A 156 -12.45 10.07 -6.45
C SER A 156 -12.26 8.72 -7.13
N HIS A 157 -13.28 7.86 -7.17
CA HIS A 157 -13.17 6.51 -7.71
C HIS A 157 -14.09 6.31 -8.92
N PHE A 158 -15.39 6.54 -8.77
CA PHE A 158 -16.36 6.22 -9.82
C PHE A 158 -16.19 7.07 -11.08
N LEU A 159 -16.24 8.39 -10.93
CA LEU A 159 -16.16 9.30 -12.09
C LEU A 159 -14.82 9.14 -12.81
N PRO A 160 -13.64 9.16 -12.15
CA PRO A 160 -12.35 8.96 -12.81
C PRO A 160 -12.27 7.65 -13.58
N ASP A 161 -12.77 6.54 -13.01
CA ASP A 161 -12.78 5.24 -13.68
C ASP A 161 -13.68 5.21 -14.90
N MET A 162 -14.89 5.79 -14.81
CA MET A 162 -15.81 5.90 -15.94
C MET A 162 -15.19 6.73 -17.07
N TYR A 163 -14.64 7.91 -16.74
CA TYR A 163 -13.98 8.77 -17.72
C TYR A 163 -12.76 8.09 -18.34
N GLY A 164 -11.93 7.42 -17.53
CA GLY A 164 -10.75 6.69 -17.97
C GLY A 164 -11.10 5.57 -18.96
N ASN A 165 -12.11 4.76 -18.62
CA ASN A 165 -12.57 3.66 -19.47
C ASN A 165 -13.20 4.15 -20.78
N LEU A 166 -14.04 5.19 -20.73
CA LEU A 166 -14.63 5.78 -21.93
C LEU A 166 -13.55 6.39 -22.83
N ARG A 167 -12.64 7.18 -22.26
CA ARG A 167 -11.52 7.77 -22.99
C ARG A 167 -10.67 6.69 -23.63
N GLY A 168 -10.28 5.68 -22.86
CA GLY A 168 -9.52 4.52 -23.34
C GLY A 168 -10.21 3.82 -24.51
N PHE A 169 -11.52 3.59 -24.42
CA PHE A 169 -12.30 2.97 -25.48
C PHE A 169 -12.36 3.80 -26.77
N PHE A 170 -12.48 5.12 -26.69
CA PHE A 170 -12.50 5.97 -27.88
C PHE A 170 -11.11 6.22 -28.48
N THR A 171 -10.05 6.16 -27.68
CA THR A 171 -8.67 6.38 -28.14
C THR A 171 -7.88 5.10 -28.43
N GLN A 172 -8.50 3.93 -28.29
CA GLN A 172 -7.81 2.65 -28.40
C GLN A 172 -7.25 2.35 -29.80
N GLU A 173 -6.31 1.41 -29.82
CA GLU A 173 -5.77 0.80 -31.03
C GLU A 173 -6.37 -0.59 -31.25
N PHE A 174 -6.21 -1.11 -32.47
CA PHE A 174 -6.62 -2.44 -32.85
C PHE A 174 -5.40 -3.35 -32.91
N ARG A 175 -5.51 -4.55 -32.33
CA ARG A 175 -4.45 -5.57 -32.33
C ARG A 175 -4.85 -6.74 -33.21
N CYS A 176 -3.93 -7.23 -34.03
CA CYS A 176 -4.12 -8.52 -34.70
C CYS A 176 -3.83 -9.67 -33.74
N THR A 177 -4.77 -10.62 -33.60
CA THR A 177 -4.59 -11.81 -32.74
C THR A 177 -3.50 -12.76 -33.21
N SER A 178 -3.20 -12.76 -34.51
CA SER A 178 -2.22 -13.70 -35.11
C SER A 178 -0.77 -13.22 -35.05
N CYS A 179 -0.52 -11.91 -35.18
CA CYS A 179 0.84 -11.37 -35.28
C CYS A 179 1.12 -10.19 -34.33
N ASN A 180 0.15 -9.82 -33.49
CA ASN A 180 0.25 -8.72 -32.52
C ASN A 180 0.54 -7.34 -33.10
N ALA A 181 0.48 -7.17 -34.42
CA ALA A 181 0.58 -5.85 -35.05
C ALA A 181 -0.54 -4.95 -34.54
N LYS A 182 -0.18 -3.70 -34.19
CA LYS A 182 -1.10 -2.68 -33.69
C LYS A 182 -1.40 -1.66 -34.77
N TYR A 183 -2.65 -1.23 -34.85
CA TYR A 183 -3.13 -0.24 -35.81
C TYR A 183 -4.02 0.77 -35.13
N ARG A 184 -3.79 2.06 -35.40
CA ARG A 184 -4.67 3.14 -34.92
C ARG A 184 -6.10 3.04 -35.47
N ARG A 185 -6.30 2.43 -36.63
CA ARG A 185 -7.61 2.26 -37.29
C ARG A 185 -7.70 0.88 -37.92
N VAL A 186 -8.90 0.32 -38.00
CA VAL A 186 -9.16 -0.91 -38.76
C VAL A 186 -8.89 -0.65 -40.24
N THR A 187 -8.32 -1.65 -40.91
CA THR A 187 -8.13 -1.63 -42.36
C THR A 187 -9.48 -1.72 -43.08
N LEU A 188 -9.61 -1.07 -44.23
CA LEU A 188 -10.87 -1.07 -45.01
C LEU A 188 -11.33 -2.48 -45.44
N ASN A 189 -10.38 -3.41 -45.60
CA ASN A 189 -10.65 -4.81 -45.94
C ASN A 189 -10.79 -5.73 -44.72
N GLY A 190 -10.71 -5.21 -43.49
CA GLY A 190 -10.79 -5.99 -42.25
C GLY A 190 -9.62 -6.94 -41.97
N LYS A 191 -8.60 -6.98 -42.84
CA LYS A 191 -7.44 -7.89 -42.74
C LYS A 191 -6.21 -7.18 -42.21
N CYS A 192 -5.40 -7.88 -41.43
CA CYS A 192 -4.13 -7.35 -40.95
C CYS A 192 -3.17 -7.08 -42.11
N ARG A 193 -2.56 -5.88 -42.17
CA ARG A 193 -1.58 -5.53 -43.22
C ARG A 193 -0.28 -6.33 -43.13
N ASN A 194 0.07 -6.83 -41.94
CA ASN A 194 1.32 -7.55 -41.70
C ASN A 194 1.23 -9.04 -42.08
N CYS A 195 0.15 -9.73 -41.67
CA CYS A 195 0.02 -11.18 -41.88
C CYS A 195 -1.14 -11.60 -42.80
N GLY A 196 -1.95 -10.67 -43.30
CA GLY A 196 -3.05 -10.94 -44.23
C GLY A 196 -4.26 -11.67 -43.63
N LYS A 197 -4.18 -12.10 -42.36
CA LYS A 197 -5.24 -12.81 -41.65
C LYS A 197 -6.32 -11.86 -41.14
N GLU A 198 -7.53 -12.41 -41.00
CA GLU A 198 -8.64 -11.78 -40.29
C GLU A 198 -8.42 -11.91 -38.77
N GLY A 199 -8.98 -10.99 -37.99
CA GLY A 199 -8.82 -10.98 -36.52
C GLY A 199 -8.13 -9.73 -35.97
N LEU A 200 -8.53 -8.56 -36.47
CA LEU A 200 -8.25 -7.28 -35.80
C LEU A 200 -9.29 -7.09 -34.68
N VAL A 201 -8.82 -7.10 -33.43
CA VAL A 201 -9.67 -6.93 -32.25
C VAL A 201 -9.38 -5.60 -31.55
N LEU A 202 -10.41 -5.07 -30.90
CA LEU A 202 -10.30 -3.94 -29.97
C LEU A 202 -9.39 -4.34 -28.80
N THR A 203 -8.49 -3.46 -28.35
CA THR A 203 -7.71 -3.71 -27.13
C THR A 203 -8.53 -3.49 -25.87
N VAL A 204 -9.56 -2.65 -25.94
CA VAL A 204 -10.53 -2.40 -24.87
C VAL A 204 -11.92 -2.84 -25.35
N HIS A 205 -12.40 -3.94 -24.80
CA HIS A 205 -13.72 -4.46 -25.12
C HIS A 205 -14.84 -3.63 -24.47
N LYS A 206 -15.98 -3.51 -25.16
CA LYS A 206 -17.19 -2.84 -24.66
C LYS A 206 -17.63 -3.36 -23.29
N GLY A 207 -17.48 -4.67 -23.03
CA GLY A 207 -17.79 -5.28 -21.73
C GLY A 207 -16.95 -4.71 -20.58
N GLY A 208 -15.69 -4.31 -20.83
CA GLY A 208 -14.84 -3.67 -19.83
C GLY A 208 -15.29 -2.25 -19.47
N VAL A 209 -15.90 -1.53 -20.42
CA VAL A 209 -16.42 -0.16 -20.23
C VAL A 209 -17.78 -0.19 -19.52
N ASN A 210 -18.61 -1.17 -19.87
CA ASN A 210 -19.95 -1.31 -19.31
C ASN A 210 -19.97 -1.91 -17.89
N LYS A 211 -18.86 -2.46 -17.39
CA LYS A 211 -18.78 -3.01 -16.03
C LYS A 211 -19.18 -2.01 -14.94
N ILE A 212 -19.01 -0.71 -15.17
CA ILE A 212 -19.36 0.34 -14.20
C ILE A 212 -20.84 0.77 -14.33
N HIS A 213 -21.50 0.41 -15.43
CA HIS A 213 -22.90 0.79 -15.72
C HIS A 213 -23.88 -0.35 -15.43
N GLY A 214 -23.40 -1.51 -14.98
CA GLY A 214 -24.13 -2.79 -15.00
C GLY A 214 -24.82 -3.19 -13.70
N SER A 215 -25.10 -2.25 -12.81
CA SER A 215 -25.82 -2.49 -11.55
C SER A 215 -27.08 -1.63 -11.49
N HIS A 216 -27.84 -1.60 -12.60
CA HIS A 216 -29.26 -1.26 -12.66
C HIS A 216 -29.93 -2.06 -13.78
#